data_AF-A0AA86IL62-F1
#
_entry.id   AF-A0AA86IL62-F1
#
_cell.length_a   1.000
_cell.length_b   1.000
_cell.length_c   1.000
_cell.angle_alpha   90.00
_cell.angle_beta   90.00
_cell.angle_gamma   90.00
#
_symmetry.space_group_name_H-M   'P 1'
#
loop_
_entity.id
_entity.type
_entity.pdbx_description
1 polymer ?
#
loop_
_entity_poly.entity_id
_entity_poly.type
_entity_poly.pdbx_seq_one_letter_code
_entity_poly.pdbx_strand_id
1 'polypeptide(L)'
;MTAKNKFNSPAFEAIHSAAAALRSVDAISAETMRNFDVSCISPVKEMPASEIKKLREKFNISQPVFAHYLNTSVSTVQKWESGVKRPGGLSLKLLAIVQKYGLKILL
;
A
#
# COMPACT_ATOMS: atom_id res chain seq x y z
N MET A 1 6.49 -18.16 10.69
CA MET A 1 6.82 -17.76 9.30
C MET A 1 6.74 -16.24 9.23
N THR A 2 7.86 -15.54 9.32
CA THR A 2 7.90 -14.08 9.24
C THR A 2 7.53 -13.65 7.82
N ALA A 3 6.52 -12.79 7.70
CA ALA A 3 6.18 -12.19 6.41
C ALA A 3 7.45 -11.53 5.86
N LYS A 4 7.91 -11.95 4.68
CA LYS A 4 9.00 -11.27 3.96
C LYS A 4 8.50 -9.88 3.61
N ASN A 5 8.79 -8.90 4.46
CA ASN A 5 8.50 -7.51 4.18
C ASN A 5 9.23 -7.15 2.88
N LYS A 6 8.47 -6.66 1.89
CA LYS A 6 9.08 -6.14 0.67
C LYS A 6 9.88 -4.89 1.05
N PHE A 7 11.20 -5.04 1.12
CA PHE A 7 12.13 -3.94 1.32
C PHE A 7 12.16 -3.01 0.10
N ASN A 8 12.49 -1.75 0.34
CA ASN A 8 12.53 -0.69 -0.68
C ASN A 8 13.54 -0.95 -1.80
N SER A 9 14.65 -1.58 -1.44
CA SER A 9 15.71 -1.98 -2.34
C SER A 9 16.62 -3.00 -1.64
N PRO A 10 17.51 -3.69 -2.39
CA PRO A 10 18.54 -4.53 -1.78
C PRO A 10 19.45 -3.77 -0.81
N ALA A 11 19.67 -2.47 -1.04
CA ALA A 11 20.45 -1.63 -0.13
C ALA A 11 19.72 -1.41 1.20
N PHE A 12 18.41 -1.14 1.18
CA PHE A 12 17.60 -1.03 2.41
C PHE A 12 17.49 -2.36 3.15
N GLU A 13 17.43 -3.49 2.43
CA GLU A 13 17.50 -4.82 3.03
C GLU A 13 18.84 -5.06 3.75
N ALA A 14 19.96 -4.72 3.11
CA ALA A 14 21.29 -4.83 3.71
C ALA A 14 21.45 -3.94 4.95
N ILE A 15 20.98 -2.69 4.89
CA ILE A 15 20.98 -1.75 6.02
C ILE A 15 20.14 -2.30 7.18
N HIS A 16 18.94 -2.82 6.90
CA HIS A 16 18.07 -3.42 7.91
C HIS A 16 18.72 -4.64 8.57
N SER A 17 19.34 -5.51 7.77
CA SER A 17 20.07 -6.68 8.28
C SER A 17 21.25 -6.27 9.18
N ALA A 18 21.99 -5.22 8.83
CA ALA A 18 23.07 -4.70 9.67
C ALA A 18 22.54 -4.13 10.99
N ALA A 19 21.44 -3.37 10.95
CA ALA A 19 20.78 -2.86 12.15
C ALA A 19 20.28 -4.00 13.05
N ALA A 20 19.72 -5.07 12.48
CA ALA A 20 19.29 -6.25 13.23
C ALA A 20 20.46 -6.96 13.93
N ALA A 21 21.63 -7.05 13.28
CA ALA A 21 22.84 -7.59 13.90
C ALA A 21 23.31 -6.72 15.08
N LEU A 22 23.32 -5.39 14.92
CA LEU A 22 23.65 -4.46 16.01
C LEU A 22 22.65 -4.56 17.18
N ARG A 23 21.36 -4.77 16.89
CA ARG A 23 20.34 -4.98 17.93
C ARG A 23 20.58 -6.27 18.71
N SER A 24 21.04 -7.33 18.04
CA SER A 24 21.29 -8.65 18.66
C SER A 24 22.42 -8.66 19.68
N VAL A 25 23.33 -7.68 19.59
CA VAL A 25 24.43 -7.47 20.54
C VAL A 25 24.18 -6.25 21.45
N ASP A 26 22.93 -5.79 21.52
CA ASP A 26 22.49 -4.63 22.31
C ASP A 26 23.23 -3.30 22.01
N ALA A 27 23.90 -3.19 20.85
CA ALA A 27 24.59 -1.98 20.43
C ALA A 27 23.61 -0.86 19.99
N ILE A 28 22.38 -1.20 19.62
CA ILE A 28 21.30 -0.25 19.39
C ILE A 28 20.06 -0.61 20.20
N SER A 29 19.26 0.39 20.58
CA SER A 29 18.03 0.17 21.33
C SER A 29 16.92 -0.41 20.47
N ALA A 30 15.90 -0.97 21.12
CA ALA A 30 14.67 -1.40 20.45
C ALA A 30 13.94 -0.23 19.77
N GLU A 31 14.03 0.99 20.33
CA GLU A 31 13.46 2.19 19.71
C GLU A 31 14.17 2.53 18.40
N THR A 32 15.50 2.49 18.40
CA THR A 32 16.30 2.70 17.17
C THR A 32 15.96 1.67 16.10
N MET A 33 15.79 0.39 16.46
CA MET A 33 15.40 -0.65 15.52
C MET A 33 14.03 -0.38 14.86
N ARG A 34 13.04 0.13 15.61
CA ARG A 34 11.72 0.48 15.06
C ARG A 34 11.81 1.56 13.99
N ASN A 35 12.73 2.51 14.10
CA ASN A 35 12.95 3.54 13.08
C ASN A 35 13.48 2.92 11.78
N PHE A 36 14.39 1.94 11.87
CA PHE A 36 14.83 1.17 10.71
C PHE A 36 13.70 0.34 10.10
N ASP A 37 12.86 -0.30 10.93
CA ASP A 37 11.70 -1.06 10.45
C ASP A 37 10.79 -0.20 9.57
N VAL A 38 10.42 0.99 10.04
CA VAL A 38 9.53 1.90 9.29
C VAL A 38 10.22 2.41 8.01
N SER A 39 11.48 2.80 8.11
CA SER A 39 12.22 3.40 6.98
C SER A 39 12.46 2.42 5.83
N CYS A 40 12.43 1.12 6.11
CA CYS A 40 12.67 0.07 5.13
C CYS A 40 11.40 -0.43 4.42
N ILE A 41 10.20 0.04 4.82
CA ILE A 41 8.92 -0.34 4.21
C ILE A 41 8.67 0.47 2.93
N SER A 42 8.21 -0.21 1.88
CA SER A 42 7.93 0.46 0.60
C SER A 42 6.67 1.29 0.67
N PRO A 43 6.74 2.59 0.31
CA PRO A 43 5.53 3.38 0.17
C PRO A 43 4.67 2.77 -0.93
N VAL A 44 3.36 2.83 -0.75
CA VAL A 44 2.43 2.44 -1.81
C VAL A 44 2.56 3.49 -2.92
N LYS A 45 2.87 3.03 -4.13
CA LYS A 45 2.96 3.90 -5.30
C LYS A 45 1.64 4.63 -5.50
N GLU A 46 1.70 5.93 -5.80
CA GLU A 46 0.53 6.70 -6.17
C GLU A 46 -0.18 6.06 -7.36
N MET A 47 -1.51 6.03 -7.31
CA MET A 47 -2.35 5.48 -8.37
C MET A 47 -3.00 6.65 -9.14
N PRO A 48 -2.64 6.89 -10.40
CA PRO A 48 -3.24 7.94 -11.21
C PRO A 48 -4.72 7.64 -11.51
N ALA A 49 -5.49 8.69 -11.76
CA ALA A 49 -6.94 8.61 -12.01
C ALA A 49 -7.31 7.59 -13.12
N SER A 50 -6.52 7.57 -14.19
CA SER A 50 -6.70 6.64 -15.31
C SER A 50 -6.49 5.17 -14.90
N GLU A 51 -5.61 4.90 -13.94
CA GLU A 51 -5.35 3.55 -13.43
C GLU A 51 -6.46 3.09 -12.49
N ILE A 52 -7.04 3.99 -11.69
CA ILE A 52 -8.21 3.69 -10.85
C ILE A 52 -9.41 3.33 -11.73
N LYS A 53 -9.66 4.11 -12.80
CA LYS A 53 -10.72 3.83 -13.77
C LYS A 53 -10.52 2.48 -14.47
N LYS A 54 -9.29 2.22 -14.96
CA LYS A 54 -8.92 0.93 -15.56
C LYS A 54 -9.09 -0.23 -14.59
N LEU A 55 -8.75 -0.05 -13.31
CA LEU A 55 -8.91 -1.08 -12.28
C LEU A 55 -10.39 -1.46 -12.13
N ARG A 56 -11.29 -0.47 -12.05
CA ARG A 56 -12.74 -0.72 -12.00
C ARG A 56 -13.23 -1.44 -13.26
N GLU A 57 -12.84 -0.94 -14.43
CA GLU A 57 -13.26 -1.49 -15.73
C GLU A 57 -12.75 -2.92 -15.95
N LYS A 58 -11.57 -3.26 -15.42
CA LYS A 58 -11.03 -4.63 -15.43
C LYS A 58 -11.96 -5.63 -14.72
N PHE A 59 -12.71 -5.20 -13.71
CA PHE A 59 -13.69 -6.04 -13.03
C PHE A 59 -15.10 -5.96 -13.64
N ASN A 60 -15.28 -5.16 -14.69
CA ASN A 60 -16.56 -4.95 -15.38
C ASN A 60 -17.70 -4.51 -14.44
N ILE A 61 -17.41 -3.60 -13.51
CA ILE A 61 -18.38 -3.08 -12.54
C ILE A 61 -18.59 -1.57 -12.68
N SER A 62 -19.78 -1.12 -12.26
CA SER A 62 -20.15 0.29 -12.24
C SER A 62 -19.47 1.04 -11.09
N GLN A 63 -19.41 2.38 -11.18
CA GLN A 63 -18.87 3.21 -10.10
C GLN A 63 -19.59 3.02 -8.75
N PRO A 64 -20.93 2.91 -8.68
CA PRO A 64 -21.62 2.62 -7.42
C PRO A 64 -21.24 1.28 -6.80
N VAL A 65 -21.14 0.23 -7.60
CA VAL A 65 -20.73 -1.10 -7.12
C VAL A 65 -19.30 -1.06 -6.60
N PHE A 66 -18.40 -0.42 -7.35
CA PHE A 66 -17.00 -0.27 -6.91
C PHE A 66 -16.87 0.54 -5.61
N ALA A 67 -17.66 1.61 -5.47
CA ALA A 67 -17.71 2.41 -4.25
C ALA A 67 -18.18 1.57 -3.05
N HIS A 68 -19.18 0.70 -3.25
CA HIS A 68 -19.68 -0.20 -2.22
C HIS A 68 -18.59 -1.19 -1.76
N TYR A 69 -17.89 -1.85 -2.70
CA TYR A 69 -16.77 -2.74 -2.37
C TYR A 69 -15.66 -2.02 -1.58
N LEU A 70 -15.33 -0.79 -1.96
CA LEU A 70 -14.29 0.00 -1.29
C LEU A 70 -14.76 0.69 0.00
N ASN A 71 -16.00 0.45 0.43
CA ASN A 71 -16.64 1.12 1.56
C ASN A 71 -16.48 2.65 1.52
N THR A 72 -16.81 3.25 0.38
CA THR A 72 -16.73 4.71 0.17
C THR A 72 -17.92 5.22 -0.64
N SER A 73 -18.03 6.55 -0.78
CA SER A 73 -19.11 7.15 -1.56
C SER A 73 -18.85 7.09 -3.07
N VAL A 74 -19.91 7.03 -3.88
CA VAL A 74 -19.81 7.12 -5.35
C VAL A 74 -19.10 8.42 -5.77
N SER A 75 -19.37 9.52 -5.06
CA SER A 75 -18.73 10.82 -5.31
C SER A 75 -17.22 10.78 -5.07
N THR A 76 -16.75 9.95 -4.13
CA THR A 76 -15.33 9.74 -3.87
C THR A 76 -14.67 9.04 -5.04
N VAL A 77 -15.26 7.94 -5.52
CA VAL A 77 -14.78 7.20 -6.70
C VAL A 77 -14.74 8.10 -7.93
N GLN A 78 -15.78 8.90 -8.17
CA GLN A 78 -15.82 9.86 -9.27
C GLN A 78 -14.69 10.90 -9.19
N LYS A 79 -14.42 11.44 -8.00
CA LYS A 79 -13.32 12.41 -7.80
C LYS A 79 -11.95 11.76 -8.00
N TRP A 80 -11.80 10.49 -7.65
CA TRP A 80 -10.59 9.72 -7.91
C TRP A 80 -10.39 9.44 -9.40
N GLU A 81 -11.42 8.94 -10.09
CA GLU A 81 -11.36 8.62 -11.53
C GLU A 81 -11.24 9.86 -12.43
N SER A 82 -11.68 11.03 -11.97
CA SER A 82 -11.49 12.31 -12.66
C SER A 82 -10.20 13.03 -12.29
N GLY A 83 -9.49 12.58 -11.25
CA GLY A 83 -8.26 13.22 -10.76
C GLY A 83 -8.47 14.49 -9.93
N VAL A 84 -9.71 14.91 -9.69
CA VAL A 84 -10.05 16.05 -8.80
C VAL A 84 -9.57 15.82 -7.37
N LYS A 85 -9.60 14.57 -6.90
CA LYS A 85 -8.95 14.15 -5.65
C LYS A 85 -8.11 12.91 -5.90
N ARG A 86 -7.06 12.74 -5.09
CA ARG A 86 -6.26 11.52 -5.08
C ARG A 86 -6.58 10.67 -3.83
N PRO A 87 -6.61 9.33 -3.94
CA PRO A 87 -6.69 8.47 -2.77
C PRO A 87 -5.41 8.63 -1.93
N GLY A 88 -5.57 8.77 -0.62
CA GLY A 88 -4.47 8.88 0.33
C GLY A 88 -4.45 7.72 1.32
N GLY A 89 -3.27 7.49 1.92
CA GLY A 89 -3.07 6.57 3.04
C GLY A 89 -3.75 5.21 2.85
N LEU A 90 -4.79 4.95 3.65
CA LEU A 90 -5.54 3.70 3.65
C LEU A 90 -6.24 3.42 2.31
N SER A 91 -6.86 4.42 1.69
CA SER A 91 -7.57 4.24 0.42
C SER A 91 -6.64 3.85 -0.72
N LEU A 92 -5.44 4.46 -0.78
CA LEU A 92 -4.42 4.10 -1.76
C LEU A 92 -3.89 2.68 -1.51
N LYS A 93 -3.67 2.32 -0.24
CA LYS A 93 -3.24 0.96 0.12
C LYS A 93 -4.29 -0.08 -0.24
N LEU A 94 -5.57 0.22 -0.01
CA LEU A 94 -6.69 -0.67 -0.38
C LEU A 94 -6.76 -0.87 -1.90
N LEU A 95 -6.66 0.21 -2.68
CA LEU A 95 -6.63 0.14 -4.14
C LEU A 95 -5.44 -0.70 -4.65
N ALA A 96 -4.27 -0.56 -4.04
CA ALA A 96 -3.10 -1.38 -4.39
C ALA A 96 -3.29 -2.87 -4.04
N ILE A 97 -3.96 -3.17 -2.92
CA ILE A 97 -4.32 -4.55 -2.54
C ILE A 97 -5.30 -5.13 -3.58
N VAL A 98 -6.34 -4.40 -3.94
CA VAL A 98 -7.32 -4.81 -4.96
C VAL A 98 -6.66 -5.00 -6.33
N GLN A 99 -5.75 -4.11 -6.72
CA GLN A 99 -5.01 -4.24 -7.97
C GLN A 99 -4.18 -5.53 -8.02
N LYS A 100 -3.55 -5.88 -6.90
CA LYS A 100 -2.65 -7.04 -6.81
C LYS A 100 -3.40 -8.36 -6.67
N TYR A 101 -4.45 -8.41 -5.87
CA TYR A 101 -5.12 -9.66 -5.47
C TYR A 101 -6.53 -9.83 -6.01
N GLY A 102 -7.09 -8.79 -6.64
CA GLY A 102 -8.45 -8.79 -7.15
C GLY A 102 -9.48 -8.27 -6.14
N LEU A 103 -10.70 -8.03 -6.63
CA LEU A 103 -11.79 -7.47 -5.83
C LEU A 103 -12.29 -8.40 -4.71
N LYS A 104 -12.15 -9.72 -4.89
CA LYS A 104 -12.65 -10.75 -3.95
C LYS A 104 -11.99 -10.70 -2.57
N ILE A 105 -10.84 -10.05 -2.43
CA ILE A 105 -10.15 -9.87 -1.14
C ILE A 105 -10.93 -8.95 -0.18
N LEU A 106 -11.94 -8.25 -0.68
CA LEU A 106 -12.80 -7.34 0.08
C LEU A 106 -14.13 -7.99 0.51
N LEU A 107 -14.33 -9.28 0.20
CA LEU A 107 -15.46 -10.10 0.63
C LEU A 107 -15.02 -10.99 1.79
#